data_AF-A0A1V5I860-F1
#
_entry.id   AF-A0A1V5I860-F1
#
_cell.length_a   1.000
_cell.length_b   1.000
_cell.length_c   1.000
_cell.angle_alpha   90.00
_cell.angle_beta   90.00
_cell.angle_gamma   90.00
#
_symmetry.space_group_name_H-M   'P 1'
#
loop_
_entity.id
_entity.type
_entity.pdbx_description
1 polymer ?
#
loop_
_entity_poly.entity_id
_entity_poly.type
_entity_poly.pdbx_seq_one_letter_code
_entity_poly.pdbx_strand_id
1 'polypeptide(L)'
;MHEIHELVAALFSKDADYAYESLGQLEALSASSNAVYGHFDDFLEMLDNENSYVRTRGFIMIVSNARWDAYCRIDENIERILRILRDPKPVVARQCIKRAPDLARCKPNLRAKLLGTLEQLLDTSYPESMQSLVHKDVSLAINRINSLP
;
A
#
# COMPACT_ATOMS: atom_id res chain seq x y z
N MET A 1 8.94 -22.46 10.36
CA MET A 1 8.83 -21.40 9.34
C MET A 1 7.49 -21.67 8.66
N HIS A 2 6.53 -20.76 8.75
CA HIS A 2 5.25 -20.95 8.06
C HIS A 2 5.47 -20.91 6.55
N GLU A 3 4.69 -21.67 5.81
CA GLU A 3 4.71 -21.61 4.36
C GLU A 3 4.17 -20.25 3.89
N ILE A 4 4.67 -19.71 2.77
CA ILE A 4 4.29 -18.37 2.30
C ILE A 4 2.75 -18.25 2.13
N HIS A 5 2.10 -19.29 1.63
CA HIS A 5 0.65 -19.32 1.45
C HIS A 5 -0.12 -19.20 2.78
N GLU A 6 0.39 -19.76 3.87
CA GLU A 6 -0.21 -19.64 5.21
C GLU A 6 -0.09 -18.21 5.73
N LEU A 7 1.08 -17.58 5.54
CA LEU A 7 1.30 -16.19 5.90
C LEU A 7 0.41 -15.23 5.10
N VAL A 8 0.19 -15.52 3.81
CA VAL A 8 -0.72 -14.73 2.96
C VAL A 8 -2.17 -14.89 3.44
N ALA A 9 -2.61 -16.11 3.73
CA ALA A 9 -3.94 -16.37 4.28
C ALA A 9 -4.15 -15.66 5.63
N ALA A 10 -3.12 -15.60 6.47
CA ALA A 10 -3.14 -14.91 7.76
C ALA A 10 -3.42 -13.40 7.63
N LEU A 11 -3.12 -12.77 6.49
CA LEU A 11 -3.40 -11.34 6.28
C LEU A 11 -4.90 -10.99 6.33
N PHE A 12 -5.77 -11.97 6.04
CA PHE A 12 -7.23 -11.85 6.14
C PHE A 12 -7.77 -12.05 7.57
N SER A 13 -6.91 -12.50 8.50
CA SER A 13 -7.33 -12.81 9.87
C SER A 13 -7.87 -11.58 10.61
N LYS A 14 -8.89 -11.83 11.43
CA LYS A 14 -9.43 -10.88 12.41
C LYS A 14 -8.52 -10.73 13.63
N ASP A 15 -7.65 -11.71 13.88
CA ASP A 15 -6.59 -11.59 14.88
C ASP A 15 -5.55 -10.59 14.35
N ALA A 16 -5.53 -9.41 14.96
CA ALA A 16 -4.69 -8.32 14.52
C ALA A 16 -3.20 -8.64 14.72
N ASP A 17 -2.85 -9.25 15.85
CA ASP A 17 -1.45 -9.53 16.21
C ASP A 17 -0.88 -10.58 15.27
N TYR A 18 -1.61 -11.68 15.07
CA TYR A 18 -1.19 -12.74 14.15
C TYR A 18 -1.03 -12.23 12.70
N ALA A 19 -1.96 -11.40 12.23
CA ALA A 19 -1.88 -10.87 10.88
C ALA A 19 -0.78 -9.81 10.71
N TYR A 20 -0.49 -9.00 11.74
CA TYR A 20 0.63 -8.05 11.70
C TYR A 20 1.99 -8.76 11.79
N GLU A 21 2.10 -9.82 12.57
CA GLU A 21 3.30 -10.67 12.59
C GLU A 21 3.53 -11.29 11.20
N SER A 22 2.47 -11.82 10.58
CA SER A 22 2.53 -12.41 9.24
C SER A 22 2.89 -11.38 8.17
N LEU A 23 2.32 -10.17 8.25
CA LEU A 23 2.69 -9.05 7.37
C LEU A 23 4.18 -8.73 7.46
N GLY A 24 4.75 -8.66 8.68
CA GLY A 24 6.16 -8.37 8.87
C GLY A 24 7.08 -9.45 8.27
N GLN A 25 6.71 -10.73 8.43
CA GLN A 25 7.45 -11.84 7.80
C GLN A 25 7.41 -11.74 6.27
N LEU A 26 6.23 -11.44 5.70
CA LEU A 26 6.08 -11.28 4.26
C LEU A 26 6.81 -10.04 3.71
N GLU A 27 6.83 -8.91 4.42
CA GLU A 27 7.65 -7.74 4.06
C GLU A 27 9.14 -8.12 4.02
N ALA A 28 9.64 -8.87 5.00
CA ALA A 28 11.03 -9.32 5.05
C ALA A 28 11.38 -10.28 3.89
N LEU A 29 10.48 -11.21 3.57
CA LEU A 29 10.64 -12.12 2.42
C LEU A 29 10.59 -11.37 1.08
N SER A 30 9.69 -10.40 0.95
CA SER A 30 9.58 -9.53 -0.24
C SER A 30 10.82 -8.63 -0.40
N ALA A 31 11.50 -8.30 0.70
CA ALA A 31 12.73 -7.52 0.64
C ALA A 31 13.93 -8.32 0.12
N SER A 32 13.96 -9.64 0.35
CA SER A 32 15.09 -10.53 0.02
C SER A 32 14.90 -11.35 -1.26
N SER A 33 13.66 -11.59 -1.70
CA SER A 33 13.36 -12.41 -2.88
C SER A 33 12.01 -12.06 -3.50
N ASN A 34 11.77 -12.58 -4.71
CA ASN A 34 10.48 -12.48 -5.41
C ASN A 34 9.47 -13.57 -5.00
N ALA A 35 9.76 -14.38 -3.98
CA ALA A 35 8.94 -15.56 -3.63
C ALA A 35 7.48 -15.19 -3.26
N VAL A 36 7.26 -13.99 -2.74
CA VAL A 36 5.93 -13.50 -2.34
C VAL A 36 5.14 -12.93 -3.53
N TYR A 37 5.81 -12.51 -4.60
CA TYR A 37 5.16 -11.85 -5.74
C TYR A 37 4.16 -12.77 -6.49
N GLY A 38 4.31 -14.10 -6.38
CA GLY A 38 3.35 -15.06 -6.91
C GLY A 38 1.92 -14.89 -6.36
N HIS A 39 1.77 -14.23 -5.21
CA HIS A 39 0.49 -13.97 -4.54
C HIS A 39 -0.10 -12.59 -4.84
N PHE A 40 0.33 -11.93 -5.92
CA PHE A 40 -0.13 -10.57 -6.23
C PHE A 40 -1.65 -10.47 -6.44
N ASP A 41 -2.29 -11.51 -6.97
CA ASP A 41 -3.76 -11.58 -7.10
C ASP A 41 -4.45 -11.52 -5.74
N ASP A 42 -3.93 -12.25 -4.75
CA ASP A 42 -4.45 -12.24 -3.38
C ASP A 42 -4.39 -10.82 -2.80
N PHE A 43 -3.26 -10.11 -2.99
CA PHE A 43 -3.09 -8.75 -2.49
C PHE A 43 -3.98 -7.73 -3.21
N LEU A 44 -4.26 -7.94 -4.50
CA LEU A 44 -5.21 -7.13 -5.23
C LEU A 44 -6.63 -7.34 -4.71
N GLU A 45 -7.06 -8.58 -4.47
CA GLU A 45 -8.38 -8.90 -3.90
C GLU A 45 -8.59 -8.20 -2.54
N MET A 46 -7.54 -8.17 -1.71
CA MET A 46 -7.58 -7.50 -0.41
C MET A 46 -7.97 -6.01 -0.49
N LEU A 47 -7.73 -5.33 -1.61
CA LEU A 47 -8.02 -3.91 -1.78
C LEU A 47 -9.52 -3.58 -1.74
N ASP A 48 -10.39 -4.53 -2.04
CA ASP A 48 -11.85 -4.34 -2.04
C ASP A 48 -12.52 -5.01 -0.82
N ASN A 49 -11.73 -5.49 0.14
CA ASN A 49 -12.25 -6.13 1.33
C ASN A 49 -13.01 -5.13 2.23
N GLU A 50 -14.13 -5.57 2.83
CA GLU A 50 -14.91 -4.74 3.77
C GLU A 50 -14.07 -4.33 4.99
N ASN A 51 -13.15 -5.19 5.43
CA ASN A 51 -12.25 -4.92 6.53
C ASN A 51 -11.13 -3.98 6.09
N SER A 52 -11.16 -2.77 6.67
CA SER A 52 -10.14 -1.74 6.45
C SER A 52 -8.71 -2.19 6.74
N TYR A 53 -8.49 -3.07 7.72
CA TYR A 53 -7.15 -3.58 8.02
C TYR A 53 -6.62 -4.47 6.89
N VAL A 54 -7.51 -5.27 6.28
CA VAL A 54 -7.17 -6.13 5.15
C VAL A 54 -6.79 -5.25 3.95
N ARG A 55 -7.57 -4.20 3.64
CA ARG A 55 -7.20 -3.25 2.57
C ARG A 55 -5.82 -2.64 2.77
N THR A 56 -5.50 -2.18 3.99
CA THR A 56 -4.17 -1.63 4.30
C THR A 56 -3.06 -2.66 4.06
N ARG A 57 -3.25 -3.90 4.54
CA ARG A 57 -2.25 -4.98 4.37
C ARG A 57 -2.04 -5.32 2.90
N GLY A 58 -3.12 -5.39 2.11
CA GLY A 58 -3.05 -5.63 0.66
C GLY A 58 -2.23 -4.55 -0.04
N PHE A 59 -2.50 -3.27 0.25
CA PHE A 59 -1.72 -2.16 -0.28
C PHE A 59 -0.24 -2.25 0.11
N ILE A 60 0.07 -2.51 1.38
CA ILE A 60 1.46 -2.68 1.85
C ILE A 60 2.15 -3.81 1.07
N MET A 61 1.48 -4.96 0.89
CA MET A 61 2.06 -6.09 0.18
C MET A 61 2.30 -5.84 -1.31
N ILE A 62 1.41 -5.09 -1.97
CA ILE A 62 1.63 -4.63 -3.35
C ILE A 62 2.87 -3.73 -3.43
N VAL A 63 2.99 -2.75 -2.52
CA VAL A 63 4.15 -1.85 -2.49
C VAL A 63 5.44 -2.61 -2.19
N SER A 64 5.43 -3.51 -1.22
CA SER A 64 6.60 -4.31 -0.83
C SER A 64 7.10 -5.22 -1.95
N ASN A 65 6.21 -5.67 -2.83
CA ASN A 65 6.55 -6.50 -3.99
C ASN A 65 6.78 -5.71 -5.28
N ALA A 66 6.65 -4.37 -5.27
CA ALA A 66 6.71 -3.56 -6.50
C ALA A 66 8.02 -3.68 -7.27
N ARG A 67 9.15 -3.94 -6.58
CA ARG A 67 10.46 -4.17 -7.22
C ARG A 67 10.53 -5.44 -8.06
N TRP A 68 9.62 -6.39 -7.81
CA TRP A 68 9.54 -7.69 -8.48
C TRP A 68 8.46 -7.72 -9.56
N ASP A 69 7.79 -6.59 -9.83
CA ASP A 69 6.66 -6.49 -10.75
C ASP A 69 7.10 -6.57 -12.22
N ALA A 70 7.59 -7.74 -12.62
CA ALA A 70 8.12 -8.03 -13.95
C ALA A 70 7.04 -8.03 -15.04
N TYR A 71 5.77 -8.25 -14.66
CA TYR A 71 4.63 -8.29 -15.58
C TYR A 71 3.82 -6.99 -15.60
N CYS A 72 4.34 -5.89 -15.03
CA CYS A 72 3.66 -4.59 -15.01
C CYS A 72 2.24 -4.61 -14.41
N ARG A 73 1.97 -5.54 -13.48
CA ARG A 73 0.65 -5.74 -12.89
C ARG A 73 0.20 -4.52 -12.09
N ILE A 74 1.14 -3.78 -11.52
CA ILE A 74 0.86 -2.53 -10.81
C ILE A 74 0.36 -1.46 -11.78
N ASP A 75 0.99 -1.34 -12.95
CA ASP A 75 0.59 -0.37 -13.97
C ASP A 75 -0.83 -0.66 -14.47
N GLU A 76 -1.12 -1.93 -14.76
CA GLU A 76 -2.44 -2.39 -15.21
C GLU A 76 -3.54 -2.12 -14.17
N ASN A 77 -3.22 -2.19 -12.88
CA ASN A 77 -4.16 -2.05 -11.78
C ASN A 77 -4.03 -0.72 -11.02
N ILE A 78 -3.33 0.27 -11.60
CA ILE A 78 -2.91 1.47 -10.86
C ILE A 78 -4.09 2.26 -10.28
N GLU A 79 -5.21 2.35 -10.99
CA GLU A 79 -6.39 3.06 -10.49
C GLU A 79 -6.99 2.40 -9.26
N ARG A 80 -7.00 1.06 -9.23
CA ARG A 80 -7.49 0.27 -8.09
C ARG A 80 -6.57 0.43 -6.88
N ILE A 81 -5.25 0.42 -7.12
CA ILE A 81 -4.23 0.60 -6.08
C ILE A 81 -4.31 2.01 -5.48
N LEU A 82 -4.36 3.05 -6.31
CA LEU A 82 -4.37 4.44 -5.86
C LEU A 82 -5.67 4.85 -5.15
N ARG A 83 -6.78 4.14 -5.40
CA ARG A 83 -8.04 4.33 -4.67
C ARG A 83 -7.86 4.21 -3.16
N ILE A 84 -6.95 3.35 -2.69
CA ILE A 84 -6.70 3.14 -1.26
C ILE A 84 -6.12 4.38 -0.58
N LEU A 85 -5.42 5.24 -1.32
CA LEU A 85 -4.93 6.51 -0.78
C LEU A 85 -6.09 7.45 -0.39
N ARG A 86 -7.29 7.22 -0.95
CA ARG A 86 -8.55 7.94 -0.68
C ARG A 86 -9.53 7.11 0.14
N ASP A 87 -9.04 6.13 0.89
CA ASP A 87 -9.93 5.26 1.67
C ASP A 87 -10.90 6.07 2.54
N PRO A 88 -12.19 5.70 2.62
CA PRO A 88 -13.15 6.42 3.45
C PRO A 88 -12.75 6.47 4.93
N LYS A 89 -11.94 5.52 5.41
CA LYS A 89 -11.33 5.57 6.74
C LYS A 89 -10.00 6.31 6.67
N PRO A 90 -9.87 7.49 7.32
CA PRO A 90 -8.64 8.28 7.26
C PRO A 90 -7.41 7.53 7.78
N VAL A 91 -7.58 6.59 8.72
CA VAL A 91 -6.48 5.78 9.25
C VAL A 91 -5.86 4.88 8.16
N VAL A 92 -6.68 4.31 7.28
CA VAL A 92 -6.20 3.49 6.15
C VAL A 92 -5.43 4.37 5.16
N ALA A 93 -6.05 5.48 4.74
CA ALA A 93 -5.43 6.44 3.83
C ALA A 93 -4.06 6.88 4.35
N ARG A 94 -3.96 7.30 5.60
CA ARG A 94 -2.69 7.73 6.22
C ARG A 94 -1.61 6.65 6.21
N GLN A 95 -1.95 5.40 6.54
CA GLN A 95 -0.98 4.30 6.51
C GLN A 95 -0.47 4.05 5.08
N CYS A 96 -1.36 4.09 4.09
CA CYS A 96 -1.01 3.83 2.70
C CYS A 96 -0.25 5.01 2.05
N ILE A 97 -0.62 6.26 2.35
CA ILE A 97 0.09 7.48 1.92
C ILE A 97 1.57 7.42 2.35
N LYS A 98 1.85 6.97 3.57
CA LYS A 98 3.24 6.84 4.07
C LYS A 98 4.09 5.84 3.27
N ARG A 99 3.45 4.86 2.62
CA ARG A 99 4.10 3.83 1.79
C ARG A 99 4.16 4.21 0.32
N ALA A 100 3.36 5.18 -0.15
CA ALA A 100 3.35 5.62 -1.54
C ALA A 100 4.74 6.01 -2.11
N PRO A 101 5.66 6.64 -1.35
CA PRO A 101 7.01 6.91 -1.86
C PRO A 101 7.82 5.67 -2.24
N ASP A 102 7.61 4.54 -1.57
CA ASP A 102 8.28 3.28 -1.92
C ASP A 102 7.79 2.74 -3.27
N LEU A 103 6.50 2.91 -3.56
CA LEU A 103 5.92 2.58 -4.86
C LEU A 103 6.52 3.45 -5.96
N ALA A 104 6.57 4.76 -5.74
CA ALA A 104 7.16 5.74 -6.66
C ALA A 104 8.66 5.48 -6.96
N ARG A 105 9.38 4.95 -5.98
CA ARG A 105 10.78 4.53 -6.13
C ARG A 105 10.91 3.31 -7.03
N CYS A 106 10.05 2.32 -6.85
CA CYS A 106 10.09 1.07 -7.63
C CYS A 106 9.49 1.24 -9.04
N LYS A 107 8.53 2.17 -9.21
CA LYS A 107 7.80 2.41 -10.45
C LYS A 107 7.91 3.89 -10.86
N PRO A 108 9.09 4.36 -11.34
CA PRO A 108 9.32 5.78 -11.65
C PRO A 108 8.33 6.35 -12.67
N ASN A 109 7.86 5.52 -13.61
CA ASN A 109 6.88 5.88 -14.62
C ASN A 109 5.50 6.24 -14.03
N LEU A 110 5.20 5.82 -12.80
CA LEU A 110 3.93 6.11 -12.11
C LEU A 110 4.01 7.36 -11.22
N ARG A 111 5.19 7.99 -11.05
CA ARG A 111 5.41 9.13 -10.14
C ARG A 111 4.43 10.27 -10.37
N ALA A 112 4.26 10.71 -11.62
CA ALA A 112 3.35 11.82 -11.95
C ALA A 112 1.91 11.53 -11.53
N LYS A 113 1.44 10.30 -11.72
CA LYS A 113 0.10 9.87 -11.34
C LYS A 113 -0.09 9.77 -9.84
N LEU A 114 0.92 9.24 -9.13
CA LEU A 114 0.94 9.20 -7.67
C LEU A 114 0.90 10.62 -7.08
N LEU A 115 1.73 11.54 -7.58
CA LEU A 115 1.76 12.93 -7.13
C LEU A 115 0.39 13.62 -7.33
N GLY A 116 -0.18 13.53 -8.54
CA GLY A 116 -1.51 14.10 -8.79
C GLY A 116 -2.61 13.47 -7.91
N THR A 117 -2.49 12.19 -7.57
CA THR A 117 -3.42 11.55 -6.64
C THR A 117 -3.26 12.06 -5.22
N LEU A 118 -2.02 12.25 -4.76
CA LEU A 118 -1.69 12.78 -3.43
C LEU A 118 -2.11 14.25 -3.28
N GLU A 119 -1.91 15.08 -4.29
CA GLU A 119 -2.33 16.49 -4.28
C GLU A 119 -3.84 16.62 -4.11
N GLN A 120 -4.63 15.80 -4.81
CA GLN A 120 -6.09 15.77 -4.64
C GLN A 120 -6.54 15.36 -3.23
N LEU A 121 -5.67 14.78 -2.40
CA LEU A 121 -6.01 14.47 -1.00
C LEU A 121 -6.01 15.71 -0.09
N LEU A 122 -5.42 16.82 -0.53
CA LEU A 122 -5.44 18.09 0.20
C LEU A 122 -6.83 18.73 0.24
N ASP A 123 -7.71 18.32 -0.68
CA ASP A 123 -9.11 18.76 -0.74
C ASP A 123 -10.08 17.73 -0.13
N THR A 124 -9.57 16.77 0.66
CA THR A 124 -10.42 15.69 1.23
C THR A 124 -11.43 16.20 2.25
N SER A 125 -12.61 15.60 2.24
CA SER A 125 -13.72 15.89 3.18
C SER A 125 -13.60 15.11 4.50
N TYR A 126 -12.39 14.80 4.96
CA TYR A 126 -12.20 14.12 6.24
C TYR A 126 -12.58 15.04 7.41
N PRO A 127 -12.95 14.49 8.58
CA PRO A 127 -13.13 15.30 9.78
C PRO A 127 -11.88 16.13 10.08
N GLU A 128 -12.08 17.37 10.54
CA GLU A 128 -11.02 18.36 10.78
C GLU A 128 -9.84 17.81 11.62
N SER A 129 -10.15 17.01 12.64
CA SER A 129 -9.15 16.35 13.50
C SER A 129 -8.22 15.40 12.75
N MET A 130 -8.67 14.80 11.65
CA MET A 130 -7.90 13.89 10.81
C MET A 130 -7.31 14.57 9.58
N GLN A 131 -7.93 15.64 9.08
CA GLN A 131 -7.50 16.35 7.89
C GLN A 131 -6.06 16.89 8.04
N SER A 132 -5.74 17.52 9.18
CA SER A 132 -4.38 18.01 9.46
C SER A 132 -3.32 16.90 9.41
N LEU A 133 -3.65 15.72 9.91
CA LEU A 133 -2.76 14.56 9.93
C LEU A 133 -2.59 13.95 8.54
N VAL A 134 -3.67 13.88 7.75
CA VAL A 134 -3.63 13.44 6.36
C VAL A 134 -2.78 14.40 5.54
N HIS A 135 -3.01 15.71 5.63
CA HIS A 135 -2.24 16.72 4.89
C HIS A 135 -0.76 16.66 5.23
N LYS A 136 -0.42 16.48 6.51
CA LYS A 136 0.97 16.27 6.92
C LYS A 136 1.59 15.04 6.27
N ASP A 137 0.88 13.91 6.29
CA ASP A 137 1.35 12.66 5.69
C ASP A 137 1.49 12.80 4.15
N VAL A 138 0.57 13.52 3.49
CA VAL A 138 0.62 13.84 2.05
C VAL A 138 1.83 14.70 1.70
N SER A 139 2.03 15.82 2.39
CA SER A 139 3.18 16.70 2.14
C SER A 139 4.51 15.98 2.33
N LEU A 140 4.62 15.13 3.35
CA LEU A 140 5.80 14.29 3.57
C LEU A 140 6.01 13.28 2.42
N ALA A 141 4.93 12.66 1.93
CA ALA A 141 4.99 11.73 0.82
C ALA A 141 5.42 12.42 -0.49
N ILE A 142 4.81 13.55 -0.83
CA ILE A 142 5.16 14.36 -2.00
C ILE A 142 6.63 14.78 -1.96
N ASN A 143 7.10 15.32 -0.83
CA ASN A 143 8.50 15.73 -0.67
C ASN A 143 9.45 14.55 -0.86
N ARG A 144 9.13 13.38 -0.30
CA ARG A 144 9.92 12.16 -0.50
C ARG A 144 9.97 11.75 -1.97
N ILE A 145 8.82 11.74 -2.66
CA ILE A 145 8.73 11.37 -4.07
C ILE A 145 9.56 12.33 -4.94
N ASN A 146 9.47 13.64 -4.70
CA ASN A 146 10.22 14.65 -5.44
C ASN A 146 11.74 14.59 -5.17
N SER A 147 12.15 14.02 -4.04
CA SER A 147 13.57 13.79 -3.71
C SER A 147 14.15 12.47 -4.24
N LEU A 148 13.33 11.62 -4.87
CA LEU A 148 13.80 10.36 -5.44
C LEU A 148 14.70 10.63 -6.66
N PRO A 149 15.78 9.83 -6.84
CA PRO A 149 16.65 9.93 -8.01
C PRO A 149 15.93 9.61 -9.32
#